data_AF-A0AAW9D1K4-F1
#
_entry.id   AF-A0AAW9D1K4-F1
#
_cell.length_a   1.000
_cell.length_b   1.000
_cell.length_c   1.000
_cell.angle_alpha   90.00
_cell.angle_beta   90.00
_cell.angle_gamma   90.00
#
_symmetry.space_group_name_H-M   'P 1'
#
loop_
_entity.id
_entity.type
_entity.pdbx_description
1 polymer ?
#
loop_
_entity_poly.entity_id
_entity_poly.type
_entity_poly.pdbx_seq_one_letter_code
_entity_poly.pdbx_strand_id
1 'polypeptide(L)' 'MQARLDALCIEIRALVSDVSHAADIVLLDLMADDTGSYARHKAAQDARTWAAAAGVTLETGLMQLGRAIPRDQN' A
#
# COMPACT_ATOMS: atom_id res chain seq x y z
N MET A 1 -8.79 21.34 -5.76
CA MET A 1 -9.24 19.93 -5.57
C MET A 1 -8.19 18.94 -6.07
N GLN A 2 -7.75 19.06 -7.33
CA GLN A 2 -6.83 18.10 -7.96
C GLN A 2 -5.50 17.95 -7.21
N ALA A 3 -4.85 19.07 -6.82
CA ALA A 3 -3.62 19.04 -6.01
C ALA A 3 -3.76 18.28 -4.67
N ARG A 4 -4.96 18.30 -4.05
CA ARG A 4 -5.21 17.56 -2.81
C ARG A 4 -5.37 16.06 -3.06
N LEU A 5 -5.98 15.68 -4.18
CA LEU A 5 -6.07 14.28 -4.60
C LEU A 5 -4.68 13.73 -4.96
N ASP A 6 -3.87 14.54 -5.64
CA ASP A 6 -2.50 14.16 -5.99
C ASP A 6 -1.63 13.97 -4.73
N ALA A 7 -1.74 14.88 -3.76
CA ALA A 7 -1.07 14.72 -2.46
C ALA A 7 -1.51 13.44 -1.74
N LEU A 8 -2.81 13.13 -1.74
CA LEU A 8 -3.32 11.91 -1.12
C LEU A 8 -2.81 10.64 -1.82
N CYS A 9 -2.69 10.65 -3.15
CA CYS A 9 -2.07 9.55 -3.89
C CYS A 9 -0.61 9.33 -3.48
N ILE A 10 0.16 10.40 -3.23
CA ILE A 10 1.54 10.30 -2.76
C ILE A 10 1.60 9.67 -1.37
N GLU A 11 0.76 10.14 -0.44
CA GLU A 11 0.69 9.60 0.92
C GLU A 11 0.29 8.12 0.95
N ILE A 12 -0.67 7.71 0.11
CA ILE A 12 -1.07 6.31 0.00
C ILE A 12 0.08 5.44 -0.51
N ARG A 13 0.82 5.91 -1.53
CA ARG A 13 2.00 5.18 -2.04
C ARG A 13 3.08 5.05 -0.98
N ALA A 14 3.32 6.10 -0.19
CA ALA A 14 4.26 6.06 0.92
C ALA A 14 3.84 5.00 1.95
N LEU A 15 2.57 5.02 2.39
CA LEU A 15 2.06 4.04 3.34
C LEU A 15 2.14 2.59 2.82
N VAL A 16 1.80 2.35 1.55
CA VAL A 16 1.91 1.03 0.93
C VAL A 16 3.36 0.55 0.91
N SER A 17 4.30 1.47 0.62
CA SER A 17 5.73 1.18 0.66
C SER A 17 6.19 0.81 2.07
N ASP A 18 5.79 1.58 3.08
CA ASP A 18 6.20 1.34 4.46
C ASP A 18 5.68 0.00 5.00
N VAL A 19 4.41 -0.33 4.74
CA VAL A 19 3.84 -1.62 5.15
C VAL A 19 4.51 -2.78 4.41
N SER A 20 4.75 -2.64 3.10
CA SER A 20 5.43 -3.68 2.32
C SER A 20 6.86 -3.88 2.79
N HIS A 21 7.59 -2.80 3.08
CA HIS A 21 8.96 -2.84 3.56
C HIS A 21 9.07 -3.48 4.94
N ALA A 22 8.18 -3.12 5.87
CA ALA A 22 8.12 -3.75 7.18
C ALA A 22 7.81 -5.26 7.08
N ALA A 23 6.90 -5.65 6.20
CA ALA A 23 6.60 -7.06 5.94
C ALA A 23 7.82 -7.81 5.35
N ASP A 24 8.55 -7.19 4.41
CA ASP A 24 9.76 -7.78 3.83
C ASP A 24 10.88 -7.94 4.87
N ILE A 25 11.08 -6.97 5.77
CA ILE A 25 12.04 -7.09 6.89
C ILE A 25 11.66 -8.29 7.78
N VAL A 26 10.39 -8.41 8.16
CA VAL A 26 9.93 -9.53 9.00
C VAL A 26 10.13 -10.87 8.30
N LEU A 27 9.92 -10.94 6.98
CA LEU A 27 10.20 -12.17 6.22
C LEU A 27 11.70 -12.50 6.23
N LEU A 28 12.59 -11.52 6.07
CA LEU A 28 14.03 -11.72 6.12
C LEU A 28 14.51 -12.17 7.52
N ASP A 29 13.99 -11.55 8.57
CA ASP A 29 14.31 -11.91 9.96
C ASP A 29 13.87 -13.36 10.26
N LEU A 30 12.68 -13.75 9.79
CA LEU A 30 12.17 -15.11 9.97
C LEU A 30 12.87 -16.15 9.10
N MET A 31 13.45 -15.76 7.97
CA MET A 31 14.32 -16.63 7.17
C MET A 31 15.70 -16.83 7.81
N ALA A 32 16.19 -15.84 8.57
CA ALA A 32 17.43 -15.94 9.32
C ALA A 32 17.27 -16.75 10.62
N ASP A 33 16.06 -16.84 11.16
CA ASP A 33 15.72 -17.72 12.28
C ASP A 33 15.36 -19.13 11.77
N ASP A 34 16.30 -20.08 11.89
CA ASP A 34 16.11 -21.50 11.50
C ASP A 34 14.91 -22.19 12.20
N THR A 35 14.31 -21.53 13.19
CA THR A 35 13.10 -21.99 13.92
C THR A 35 11.78 -21.46 13.32
N GLY A 36 11.84 -20.82 12.13
CA GLY A 36 10.77 -20.06 11.48
C GLY A 36 9.34 -20.57 11.68
N SER A 37 8.56 -19.84 12.48
CA SER A 37 7.12 -20.11 12.62
C SER A 37 6.40 -19.80 11.30
N TYR A 38 5.88 -20.85 10.64
CA TYR A 38 5.08 -20.73 9.42
C TYR A 38 3.94 -19.71 9.57
N ALA A 39 3.32 -19.63 10.75
CA ALA A 39 2.25 -18.68 11.03
C ALA A 39 2.71 -17.21 10.91
N ARG A 40 3.94 -16.90 11.36
CA ARG A 40 4.51 -15.55 11.25
C ARG A 40 4.91 -15.21 9.82
N HIS A 41 5.49 -16.17 9.10
CA HIS A 41 5.79 -16.03 7.67
C HIS A 41 4.51 -15.71 6.89
N LYS A 42 3.46 -16.49 7.12
CA LYS A 42 2.16 -16.28 6.49
C LYS A 42 1.59 -14.89 6.84
N ALA A 43 1.61 -14.49 8.11
CA ALA A 43 1.11 -13.18 8.52
C ALA A 43 1.85 -12.02 7.84
N ALA A 44 3.18 -12.08 7.73
CA ALA A 44 3.96 -11.07 7.04
C ALA A 44 3.64 -11.04 5.53
N GLN A 45 3.53 -12.21 4.90
CA GLN A 45 3.17 -12.30 3.48
C GLN A 45 1.74 -11.83 3.19
N ASP A 46 0.79 -12.13 4.08
CA ASP A 46 -0.59 -11.65 4.01
C ASP A 46 -0.61 -10.12 4.13
N ALA A 47 0.16 -9.54 5.07
CA ALA A 47 0.27 -8.09 5.22
C ALA A 47 0.81 -7.40 3.96
N ARG A 48 1.87 -7.94 3.36
CA ARG A 48 2.41 -7.44 2.07
C ARG A 48 1.37 -7.50 0.96
N THR A 49 0.65 -8.62 0.87
CA THR A 49 -0.39 -8.82 -0.14
C THR A 49 -1.54 -7.82 0.03
N TRP A 50 -1.98 -7.61 1.28
CA TRP A 50 -3.04 -6.64 1.59
C TRP A 50 -2.61 -5.20 1.32
N ALA A 51 -1.37 -4.83 1.62
CA ALA A 51 -0.83 -3.50 1.31
C ALA A 51 -0.87 -3.22 -0.20
N ALA A 52 -0.40 -4.19 -1.01
CA ALA A 52 -0.43 -4.05 -2.47
C ALA A 52 -1.87 -3.91 -3.01
N ALA A 53 -2.80 -4.76 -2.55
CA ALA A 53 -4.20 -4.71 -2.98
C ALA A 53 -4.91 -3.40 -2.56
N ALA A 54 -4.64 -2.92 -1.34
CA ALA A 54 -5.19 -1.67 -0.84
C ALA A 54 -4.69 -0.47 -1.65
N GLY A 55 -3.39 -0.44 -1.98
CA GLY A 55 -2.80 0.60 -2.82
C GLY A 55 -3.50 0.71 -4.17
N VAL A 56 -3.60 -0.39 -4.92
CA VAL A 56 -4.26 -0.44 -6.24
C VAL A 56 -5.72 0.03 -6.16
N THR A 57 -6.46 -0.45 -5.15
CA THR A 57 -7.88 -0.13 -4.99
C THR A 57 -8.10 1.37 -4.72
N LEU A 58 -7.31 1.95 -3.81
CA LEU A 58 -7.43 3.35 -3.45
C LEU A 58 -7.00 4.28 -4.59
N GLU A 59 -5.87 3.99 -5.25
CA GLU A 59 -5.42 4.77 -6.42
C GLU A 59 -6.47 4.76 -7.54
N THR A 60 -7.05 3.60 -7.81
CA THR A 60 -8.12 3.47 -8.81
C THR A 60 -9.32 4.32 -8.42
N GLY A 61 -9.78 4.24 -7.17
CA GLY A 61 -10.90 5.03 -6.66
C GLY A 61 -10.65 6.54 -6.76
N LEU A 62 -9.45 7.00 -6.36
CA LEU A 62 -9.07 8.42 -6.45
C LEU A 62 -8.98 8.90 -7.90
N MET A 63 -8.47 8.07 -8.80
CA MET A 63 -8.43 8.37 -10.23
C MET A 63 -9.84 8.51 -10.82
N GLN A 64 -10.79 7.63 -10.45
CA GLN A 64 -12.18 7.78 -10.90
C GLN A 64 -12.85 9.02 -10.30
N LEU A 65 -12.60 9.31 -9.02
CA LEU A 65 -13.11 10.50 -8.37
C LEU A 65 -12.59 11.78 -9.06
N GLY A 66 -11.29 11.82 -9.39
CA GLY A 66 -10.69 12.94 -10.13
C GLY A 66 -11.29 13.15 -11.52
N ARG A 67 -11.79 12.09 -12.18
CA ARG A 67 -12.53 12.18 -13.46
C ARG A 67 -13.98 12.65 -13.28
N ALA A 68 -14.61 12.29 -12.17
CA ALA A 68 -16.01 12.63 -11.89
C ALA A 68 -16.18 14.09 -11.43
N ILE A 69 -15.14 14.69 -10.84
CA ILE A 69 -15.18 16.09 -10.42
C ILE A 69 -15.00 17.00 -11.65
N PRO A 70 -15.91 17.96 -11.91
CA PRO A 70 -15.77 18.90 -13.01
C PRO A 70 -14.43 19.64 -12.89
N ARG A 71 -13.66 19.66 -13.99
CA ARG A 71 -12.54 20.59 -14.11
C ARG A 71 -13.15 21.98 -14.22
N ASP A 72 -13.14 22.72 -13.12
CA ASP A 72 -13.45 24.14 -13.14
C ASP A 72 -12.37 24.81 -14.01
N GLN A 73 -12.69 24.95 -15.29
CA GLN A 73 -11.92 25.74 -16.25
C GLN A 73 -12.42 27.16 -16.14
N ASN A 74 -11.75 27.95 -15.29
CA ASN A 74 -11.73 29.40 -15.40
C ASN A 74 -10.30 29.83 -15.69
#